data_AF-A0A6C1DXZ9-F1
#
_entry.id   AF-A0A6C1DXZ9-F1
#
_cell.length_a   1.000
_cell.length_b   1.000
_cell.length_c   1.000
_cell.angle_alpha   90.00
_cell.angle_beta   90.00
_cell.angle_gamma   90.00
#
_symmetry.space_group_name_H-M   'P 1'
#
loop_
_entity.id
_entity.type
_entity.pdbx_description
1 polymer ?
#
loop_
_entity_poly.entity_id
_entity_poly.type
_entity_poly.pdbx_seq_one_letter_code
_entity_poly.pdbx_strand_id
1 'polypeptide(L)'
;MIVTKWVDYSNKHGFSYQLSTEDIGVLFNNGTTVLRLADAEEFWYISYDDREGWVASHYLLSEKPRELSRHLEVVDFFAKYMKANLSRVSTFGREEYHKDDVFLRRYTRYKPFVMFELSDGTFQFNFKDHHKMAISDGGKLVTYISPSHESTTYPLVEVLKYGEIPGYPESNFREKLTLIKEGLKQKSTIVTVD
;
A
#
# COMPACT_ATOMS: atom_id res chain seq x y z
N MET A 1 -2.77 1.14 -8.08
CA MET A 1 -2.98 0.13 -7.02
C MET A 1 -3.35 0.83 -5.69
N ILE A 2 -4.07 0.20 -4.76
CA ILE A 2 -4.27 0.71 -3.38
C ILE A 2 -4.09 -0.40 -2.32
N VAL A 3 -3.77 -0.01 -1.09
CA VAL A 3 -3.81 -0.86 0.11
C VAL A 3 -5.21 -0.80 0.73
N THR A 4 -5.89 -1.93 0.78
CA THR A 4 -7.27 -2.07 1.27
C THR A 4 -7.30 -2.38 2.76
N LYS A 5 -6.34 -3.19 3.24
CA LYS A 5 -6.20 -3.59 4.63
C LYS A 5 -4.74 -3.56 5.04
N TRP A 6 -4.49 -3.36 6.34
CA TRP A 6 -3.14 -3.43 6.88
C TRP A 6 -3.16 -3.76 8.37
N VAL A 7 -2.08 -4.40 8.82
CA VAL A 7 -1.82 -4.76 10.21
C VAL A 7 -0.37 -4.41 10.49
N ASP A 8 -0.15 -3.55 11.49
CA ASP A 8 1.20 -3.26 11.96
C ASP A 8 1.54 -4.21 13.11
N TYR A 9 2.45 -5.13 12.82
CA TYR A 9 3.03 -6.04 13.80
C TYR A 9 4.56 -5.96 13.78
N SER A 10 5.07 -4.74 13.56
CA SER A 10 6.49 -4.43 13.49
C SER A 10 7.23 -4.68 14.81
N ASN A 11 6.52 -4.80 15.93
CA ASN A 11 7.10 -5.28 17.19
C ASN A 11 7.58 -6.74 17.14
N LYS A 12 7.15 -7.54 16.15
CA LYS A 12 7.53 -8.96 16.05
C LYS A 12 7.97 -9.39 14.64
N HIS A 13 7.15 -9.13 13.63
CA HIS A 13 7.37 -9.65 12.28
C HIS A 13 7.57 -8.55 11.25
N GLY A 14 6.70 -7.54 11.26
CA GLY A 14 6.67 -6.53 10.22
C GLY A 14 5.27 -5.96 10.00
N PHE A 15 5.09 -5.34 8.84
CA PHE A 15 3.86 -4.69 8.43
C PHE A 15 3.18 -5.51 7.34
N SER A 16 2.00 -6.05 7.64
CA SER A 16 1.21 -6.79 6.65
C SER A 16 0.18 -5.88 5.99
N TYR A 17 -0.06 -6.10 4.71
CA TYR A 17 -1.02 -5.34 3.92
C TYR A 17 -1.72 -6.25 2.91
N GLN A 18 -2.94 -5.86 2.54
CA GLN A 18 -3.67 -6.42 1.41
C GLN A 18 -3.86 -5.34 0.36
N LEU A 19 -3.62 -5.68 -0.90
CA LEU A 19 -3.83 -4.79 -2.04
C LEU A 19 -5.26 -4.88 -2.59
N SER A 20 -5.63 -3.98 -3.50
CA SER A 20 -6.90 -4.04 -4.23
C SER A 20 -7.02 -5.25 -5.16
N THR A 21 -5.90 -5.88 -5.52
CA THR A 21 -5.86 -7.18 -6.21
C THR A 21 -6.11 -8.36 -5.28
N GLU A 22 -6.36 -8.10 -3.99
CA GLU A 22 -6.44 -9.07 -2.90
C GLU A 22 -5.10 -9.76 -2.55
N ASP A 23 -4.02 -9.47 -3.28
CA ASP A 23 -2.67 -9.94 -2.97
C ASP A 23 -2.24 -9.51 -1.57
N ILE A 24 -1.47 -10.37 -0.90
CA ILE A 24 -1.11 -10.20 0.50
C ILE A 24 0.40 -10.04 0.61
N GLY A 25 0.79 -8.86 1.09
CA GLY A 25 2.17 -8.54 1.35
C GLY A 25 2.51 -8.52 2.84
N VAL A 26 3.74 -8.88 3.15
CA VAL A 26 4.37 -8.62 4.45
C VAL A 26 5.70 -7.96 4.21
N LEU A 27 5.84 -6.70 4.62
CA LEU A 27 7.10 -5.99 4.72
C LEU A 27 7.72 -6.32 6.07
N PHE A 28 8.73 -7.18 6.08
CA PHE A 28 9.41 -7.63 7.29
C PHE A 28 10.33 -6.55 7.86
N ASN A 29 10.60 -6.65 9.17
CA ASN A 29 11.46 -5.69 9.88
C ASN A 29 12.89 -5.58 9.32
N ASN A 30 13.36 -6.59 8.60
CA ASN A 30 14.66 -6.58 7.92
C ASN A 30 14.64 -5.87 6.55
N GLY A 31 13.51 -5.25 6.18
CA GLY A 31 13.34 -4.52 4.91
C GLY A 31 12.94 -5.40 3.72
N THR A 32 12.85 -6.72 3.88
CA THR A 32 12.43 -7.63 2.80
C THR A 32 10.91 -7.74 2.75
N THR A 33 10.35 -7.96 1.57
CA THR A 33 8.91 -8.14 1.36
C THR A 33 8.64 -9.51 0.76
N VAL A 34 7.63 -10.20 1.30
CA VAL A 34 6.99 -11.31 0.59
C VAL A 34 5.61 -10.85 0.14
N LEU A 35 5.33 -10.99 -1.16
CA LEU A 35 4.03 -10.71 -1.76
C LEU A 35 3.44 -12.02 -2.30
N ARG A 36 2.42 -12.55 -1.65
CA ARG A 36 1.67 -13.73 -2.09
C ARG A 36 0.53 -13.31 -3.01
N LEU A 37 0.48 -13.91 -4.19
CA LEU A 37 -0.58 -13.63 -5.16
C LEU A 37 -1.89 -14.28 -4.72
N ALA A 38 -3.00 -13.57 -4.90
CA ALA A 38 -4.32 -14.06 -4.47
C ALA A 38 -4.94 -15.06 -5.44
N ASP A 39 -4.58 -14.98 -6.71
CA ASP A 39 -5.12 -15.73 -7.85
C ASP A 39 -4.17 -16.82 -8.38
N ALA A 40 -2.98 -16.93 -7.80
CA ALA A 40 -1.97 -17.91 -8.20
C ALA A 40 -1.29 -18.55 -6.97
N GLU A 41 -0.84 -19.79 -7.11
CA GLU A 41 0.00 -20.45 -6.10
C GLU A 41 1.46 -20.01 -6.21
N GLU A 42 1.67 -18.70 -6.18
CA GLU A 42 2.94 -18.04 -6.47
C GLU A 42 3.19 -16.90 -5.49
N PHE A 43 4.46 -16.52 -5.36
CA PHE A 43 4.84 -15.37 -4.55
C PHE A 43 6.13 -14.71 -5.05
N TRP A 44 6.26 -13.44 -4.71
CA TRP A 44 7.49 -12.67 -4.87
C TRP A 44 8.22 -12.55 -3.55
N TYR A 45 9.53 -12.76 -3.57
CA TYR A 45 10.45 -12.33 -2.53
C TYR A 45 11.23 -11.12 -3.02
N ILE A 46 11.14 -10.01 -2.30
CA ILE A 46 11.64 -8.71 -2.73
C ILE A 46 12.59 -8.18 -1.66
N SER A 47 13.76 -7.72 -2.07
CA SER A 47 14.77 -7.12 -1.20
C SER A 47 15.38 -5.88 -1.86
N TYR A 48 15.97 -5.00 -1.05
CA TYR A 48 16.76 -3.89 -1.56
C TYR A 48 18.24 -4.27 -1.55
N ASP A 49 18.90 -4.09 -2.69
CA ASP A 49 20.34 -4.20 -2.88
C ASP A 49 20.91 -2.81 -3.15
N ASP A 50 22.06 -2.48 -2.54
CA ASP A 50 22.65 -1.14 -2.65
C ASP A 50 23.16 -0.80 -4.05
N ARG A 51 23.43 -1.81 -4.90
CA ARG A 51 23.94 -1.63 -6.26
C ARG A 51 22.83 -1.74 -7.31
N GLU A 52 21.96 -2.73 -7.16
CA GLU A 52 20.90 -3.03 -8.15
C GLU A 52 19.55 -2.41 -7.80
N GLY A 53 19.40 -1.85 -6.60
CA GLY A 53 18.14 -1.30 -6.11
C GLY A 53 17.19 -2.42 -5.70
N TRP A 54 15.92 -2.31 -6.07
CA TRP A 54 14.93 -3.34 -5.72
C TRP A 54 15.13 -4.59 -6.59
N VAL A 55 15.43 -5.72 -5.95
CA VAL A 55 15.55 -7.03 -6.57
C VAL A 55 14.34 -7.88 -6.19
N ALA A 56 13.71 -8.52 -7.17
CA ALA A 56 12.55 -9.38 -6.96
C ALA A 56 12.81 -10.77 -7.55
N SER A 57 12.57 -11.80 -6.75
CA SER A 57 12.63 -13.20 -7.16
C SER A 57 11.23 -13.80 -7.09
N HIS A 58 10.79 -14.43 -8.17
CA HIS A 58 9.50 -15.11 -8.29
C HIS A 58 9.65 -16.59 -8.01
N TYR A 59 8.66 -17.17 -7.33
CA TYR A 59 8.63 -18.59 -7.01
C TYR A 59 7.19 -19.13 -7.05
N LEU A 60 7.06 -20.37 -7.53
CA LEU A 60 5.89 -21.19 -7.23
C LEU A 60 5.91 -21.58 -5.74
N LEU A 61 4.75 -21.68 -5.09
CA LEU A 61 4.65 -22.14 -3.70
C LEU A 61 5.15 -23.58 -3.53
N SER A 62 4.95 -24.43 -4.55
CA SER A 62 5.44 -25.81 -4.60
C SER A 62 6.97 -25.91 -4.67
N GLU A 63 7.64 -24.87 -5.17
CA GLU A 63 9.08 -24.82 -5.40
C GLU A 63 9.78 -23.84 -4.45
N LYS A 64 9.12 -23.48 -3.34
CA LYS A 64 9.64 -22.48 -2.40
C LYS A 64 11.02 -22.90 -1.82
N PRO A 65 11.99 -21.96 -1.76
CA PRO A 65 13.22 -22.18 -1.01
C PRO A 65 12.93 -22.44 0.47
N ARG A 66 13.73 -23.31 1.10
CA ARG A 66 13.52 -23.71 2.50
C ARG A 66 13.61 -22.50 3.44
N GLU A 67 14.51 -21.58 3.13
CA GLU A 67 14.81 -20.33 3.84
C GLU A 67 13.58 -19.40 3.92
N LEU A 68 12.68 -19.47 2.95
CA LEU A 68 11.48 -18.63 2.89
C LEU A 68 10.26 -19.26 3.58
N SER A 69 10.37 -20.48 4.10
CA SER A 69 9.25 -21.18 4.74
C SER A 69 8.64 -20.41 5.91
N ARG A 70 9.49 -19.86 6.79
CA ARG A 70 9.02 -19.07 7.94
C ARG A 70 8.36 -17.75 7.51
N HIS A 71 8.85 -17.12 6.43
CA HIS A 71 8.23 -15.90 5.91
C HIS A 71 6.83 -16.20 5.40
N LEU A 72 6.65 -17.29 4.65
CA LEU A 72 5.34 -17.71 4.13
C LEU A 72 4.36 -18.12 5.24
N GLU A 73 4.83 -18.77 6.31
CA GLU A 73 3.97 -19.04 7.49
C GLU A 73 3.41 -17.76 8.11
N VAL A 74 4.21 -16.69 8.18
CA VAL A 74 3.79 -15.39 8.69
C VAL A 74 2.78 -14.74 7.73
N VAL A 75 3.01 -14.81 6.42
CA VAL A 75 2.07 -14.33 5.40
C VAL A 75 0.72 -15.03 5.56
N ASP A 76 0.72 -16.35 5.71
CA ASP A 76 -0.49 -17.16 5.86
C ASP A 76 -1.25 -16.85 7.16
N PHE A 77 -0.51 -16.59 8.24
CA PHE A 77 -1.10 -16.12 9.49
C PHE A 77 -1.86 -14.80 9.29
N PHE A 78 -1.24 -13.81 8.64
CA PHE A 78 -1.90 -12.54 8.38
C PHE A 78 -3.04 -12.65 7.38
N ALA A 79 -2.91 -13.49 6.37
CA ALA A 79 -3.99 -13.73 5.41
C ALA A 79 -5.26 -14.23 6.09
N LYS A 80 -5.11 -15.23 6.96
CA LYS A 80 -6.22 -15.75 7.79
C LYS A 80 -6.78 -14.66 8.70
N TYR A 81 -5.92 -13.89 9.37
CA TYR A 81 -6.33 -12.81 10.25
C TYR A 81 -7.12 -11.72 9.53
N MET A 82 -6.61 -11.20 8.40
CA MET A 82 -7.24 -10.12 7.62
C MET A 82 -8.56 -10.57 6.98
N LYS A 83 -8.67 -11.85 6.59
CA LYS A 83 -9.92 -12.41 6.09
C LYS A 83 -10.98 -12.52 7.20
N ALA A 84 -10.58 -12.87 8.41
CA ALA A 84 -11.49 -13.06 9.53
C ALA A 84 -11.93 -11.74 10.22
N ASN A 85 -11.07 -10.71 10.23
CA ASN A 85 -11.26 -9.56 11.13
C ASN A 85 -11.45 -8.20 10.43
N LEU A 86 -11.25 -8.10 9.11
CA LEU A 86 -11.28 -6.81 8.39
C LEU A 86 -12.24 -6.86 7.20
N SER A 87 -13.00 -5.76 7.01
CA SER A 87 -13.97 -5.62 5.92
C SER A 87 -13.28 -5.57 4.55
N ARG A 88 -13.88 -6.22 3.54
CA ARG A 88 -13.44 -6.12 2.15
C ARG A 88 -13.77 -4.72 1.62
N VAL A 89 -12.79 -4.08 0.98
CA VAL A 89 -12.90 -2.69 0.47
C VAL A 89 -12.93 -2.64 -1.06
N SER A 90 -12.64 -3.74 -1.76
CA SER A 90 -12.39 -3.74 -3.20
C SER A 90 -13.41 -4.59 -3.99
N THR A 91 -13.83 -4.06 -5.15
CA THR A 91 -14.55 -4.77 -6.23
C THR A 91 -13.73 -4.84 -7.51
N PHE A 92 -12.45 -4.49 -7.47
CA PHE A 92 -11.58 -4.50 -8.65
C PHE A 92 -11.33 -5.94 -9.12
N GLY A 93 -11.73 -6.24 -10.35
CA GLY A 93 -11.32 -7.45 -11.07
C GLY A 93 -9.94 -7.21 -11.70
N ARG A 94 -9.05 -8.20 -11.64
CA ARG A 94 -7.72 -8.13 -12.26
C ARG A 94 -7.84 -8.42 -13.76
N GLU A 95 -7.24 -7.57 -14.59
CA GLU A 95 -6.90 -7.92 -15.98
C GLU A 95 -5.48 -8.53 -15.99
N GLU A 96 -5.21 -9.43 -16.94
CA GLU A 96 -4.16 -10.48 -16.98
C GLU A 96 -2.75 -10.17 -16.43
N TYR A 97 -2.06 -11.26 -16.02
CA TYR A 97 -0.65 -11.36 -15.60
C TYR A 97 0.25 -10.22 -16.07
N HIS A 98 0.84 -9.48 -15.12
CA HIS A 98 1.81 -8.45 -15.42
C HIS A 98 3.10 -8.64 -14.62
N LYS A 99 4.21 -8.42 -15.33
CA LYS A 99 5.60 -8.52 -14.90
C LYS A 99 5.99 -7.49 -13.80
N ASP A 100 5.03 -6.71 -13.33
CA ASP A 100 5.20 -5.53 -12.47
C ASP A 100 4.19 -5.54 -11.32
N ASP A 101 4.08 -6.66 -10.60
CA ASP A 101 3.25 -6.72 -9.39
C ASP A 101 3.67 -5.63 -8.40
N VAL A 102 2.67 -4.90 -7.92
CA VAL A 102 2.90 -3.77 -7.03
C VAL A 102 3.10 -4.25 -5.61
N PHE A 103 4.08 -3.70 -4.90
CA PHE A 103 4.33 -4.01 -3.49
C PHE A 103 4.54 -2.73 -2.68
N LEU A 104 4.37 -2.83 -1.36
CA LEU A 104 4.66 -1.75 -0.42
C LEU A 104 6.17 -1.64 -0.20
N ARG A 105 6.78 -0.53 -0.63
CA ARG A 105 8.19 -0.23 -0.37
C ARG A 105 8.41 0.21 1.06
N ARG A 106 7.52 1.07 1.57
CA ARG A 106 7.64 1.66 2.90
C ARG A 106 6.30 2.17 3.40
N TYR A 107 6.15 2.19 4.73
CA TYR A 107 5.08 2.91 5.41
C TYR A 107 5.68 3.94 6.37
N THR A 108 4.96 5.03 6.60
CA THR A 108 5.37 6.09 7.54
C THR A 108 4.17 6.51 8.37
N ARG A 109 4.33 6.49 9.70
CA ARG A 109 3.28 6.92 10.63
C ARG A 109 3.45 8.38 10.97
N TYR A 110 2.45 9.18 10.67
CA TYR A 110 2.30 10.53 11.17
C TYR A 110 1.17 10.57 12.21
N LYS A 111 1.12 11.63 13.02
CA LYS A 111 0.03 11.82 13.99
C LYS A 111 -1.38 11.84 13.33
N PRO A 112 -1.61 12.49 12.17
CA PRO A 112 -2.94 12.51 11.54
C PRO A 112 -3.23 11.34 10.58
N PHE A 113 -2.22 10.69 10.01
CA PHE A 113 -2.40 9.62 9.01
C PHE A 113 -1.23 8.65 8.97
N VAL A 114 -1.46 7.48 8.35
CA VAL A 114 -0.39 6.58 7.91
C VAL A 114 -0.21 6.75 6.41
N MET A 115 1.03 6.89 5.96
CA MET A 115 1.39 6.98 4.55
C MET A 115 1.98 5.67 4.05
N PHE A 116 1.58 5.23 2.86
CA PHE A 116 2.10 4.06 2.16
C PHE A 116 2.74 4.49 0.84
N GLU A 117 3.90 3.93 0.55
CA GLU A 117 4.63 4.10 -0.71
C GLU A 117 4.64 2.78 -1.45
N LEU A 118 3.95 2.73 -2.59
CA LEU A 118 3.90 1.55 -3.44
C LEU A 118 4.99 1.61 -4.52
N SER A 119 5.33 0.44 -5.06
CA SER A 119 6.39 0.31 -6.07
C SER A 119 6.08 0.98 -7.40
N ASP A 120 4.79 1.15 -7.73
CA ASP A 120 4.29 1.86 -8.91
C ASP A 120 4.33 3.40 -8.78
N GLY A 121 4.87 3.92 -7.66
CA GLY A 121 4.92 5.35 -7.38
C GLY A 121 3.64 5.91 -6.75
N THR A 122 2.67 5.07 -6.40
CA THR A 122 1.48 5.50 -5.66
C THR A 122 1.82 5.84 -4.21
N PHE A 123 1.35 6.99 -3.74
CA PHE A 123 1.37 7.41 -2.34
C PHE A 123 -0.05 7.37 -1.77
N GLN A 124 -0.31 6.51 -0.80
CA GLN A 124 -1.61 6.42 -0.14
C GLN A 124 -1.56 6.96 1.29
N PHE A 125 -2.57 7.74 1.66
CA PHE A 125 -2.72 8.40 2.95
C PHE A 125 -3.99 7.91 3.61
N ASN A 126 -3.84 7.21 4.73
CA ASN A 126 -4.94 6.67 5.53
C ASN A 126 -5.12 7.53 6.78
N PHE A 127 -6.18 8.36 6.79
CA PHE A 127 -6.45 9.29 7.88
C PHE A 127 -7.21 8.62 9.02
N LYS A 128 -7.12 9.21 10.22
CA LYS A 128 -7.78 8.71 11.44
C LYS A 128 -9.30 8.73 11.38
N ASP A 129 -9.87 9.63 10.59
CA ASP A 129 -11.31 9.72 10.33
C ASP A 129 -11.78 8.73 9.25
N HIS A 130 -10.96 7.73 8.92
CA HIS A 130 -11.22 6.66 7.96
C HIS A 130 -11.34 7.07 6.49
N HIS A 131 -11.24 8.35 6.16
CA HIS A 131 -11.02 8.80 4.79
C HIS A 131 -9.62 8.42 4.32
N LYS A 132 -9.47 8.12 3.02
CA LYS A 132 -8.18 7.79 2.44
C LYS A 132 -8.04 8.44 1.07
N MET A 133 -6.80 8.75 0.71
CA MET A 133 -6.45 9.32 -0.59
C MET A 133 -5.21 8.61 -1.12
N ALA A 134 -5.24 8.15 -2.36
CA ALA A 134 -4.07 7.60 -3.05
C ALA A 134 -3.74 8.49 -4.25
N ILE A 135 -2.55 9.06 -4.26
CA ILE A 135 -2.02 9.87 -5.35
C ILE A 135 -1.16 8.98 -6.24
N SER A 136 -1.49 8.88 -7.52
CA SER A 136 -0.84 7.98 -8.49
C SER A 136 -0.58 8.68 -9.83
N ASP A 137 -0.02 7.95 -10.81
CA ASP A 137 0.35 8.45 -12.14
C ASP A 137 1.18 9.75 -12.07
N GLY A 138 2.26 9.73 -11.28
CA GLY A 138 3.14 10.87 -11.11
C GLY A 138 2.46 12.12 -10.50
N GLY A 139 1.36 11.93 -9.75
CA GLY A 139 0.62 13.04 -9.15
C GLY A 139 -0.55 13.56 -9.98
N LYS A 140 -0.92 12.88 -11.06
CA LYS A 140 -2.04 13.31 -11.92
C LYS A 140 -3.38 12.79 -11.45
N LEU A 141 -3.42 11.66 -10.76
CA LEU A 141 -4.65 11.02 -10.31
C LEU A 141 -4.74 11.00 -8.78
N VAL A 142 -5.97 11.12 -8.28
CA VAL A 142 -6.30 10.89 -6.88
C VAL A 142 -7.44 9.88 -6.78
N THR A 143 -7.20 8.76 -6.13
CA THR A 143 -8.23 7.81 -5.71
C THR A 143 -8.66 8.16 -4.29
N TYR A 144 -9.91 8.55 -4.12
CA TYR A 144 -10.52 8.73 -2.81
C TYR A 144 -11.17 7.42 -2.35
N ILE A 145 -11.08 7.13 -1.06
CA ILE A 145 -11.77 6.02 -0.41
C ILE A 145 -12.51 6.57 0.80
N SER A 146 -13.83 6.45 0.79
CA SER A 146 -14.71 6.95 1.84
C SER A 146 -14.65 6.05 3.11
N PRO A 147 -15.16 6.54 4.26
CA PRO A 147 -15.39 5.71 5.43
C PRO A 147 -16.35 4.53 5.17
N SER A 148 -17.27 4.68 4.21
CA SER A 148 -18.19 3.61 3.76
C SER A 148 -17.55 2.61 2.80
N HIS A 149 -16.23 2.69 2.56
CA HIS A 149 -15.47 1.81 1.67
C HIS A 149 -15.80 1.99 0.16
N GLU A 150 -16.46 3.08 -0.21
CA GLU A 150 -16.63 3.45 -1.61
C GLU A 150 -15.33 4.07 -2.13
N SER A 151 -14.98 3.76 -3.38
CA SER A 151 -13.75 4.27 -3.98
C SER A 151 -14.02 4.88 -5.36
N THR A 152 -13.42 6.03 -5.62
CA THR A 152 -13.53 6.72 -6.92
C THR A 152 -12.22 7.42 -7.24
N THR A 153 -11.81 7.37 -8.51
CA THR A 153 -10.58 8.00 -8.99
C THR A 153 -10.91 9.21 -9.84
N TYR A 154 -10.20 10.31 -9.60
CA TYR A 154 -10.38 11.59 -10.28
C TYR A 154 -9.04 12.11 -10.81
N PRO A 155 -9.05 12.89 -11.91
CA PRO A 155 -7.95 13.78 -12.21
C PRO A 155 -7.72 14.73 -11.04
N LEU A 156 -6.52 14.74 -10.46
CA LEU A 156 -6.19 15.59 -9.31
C LEU A 156 -6.38 17.07 -9.64
N VAL A 157 -6.14 17.47 -10.90
CA VAL A 157 -6.35 18.85 -11.36
C VAL A 157 -7.80 19.32 -11.18
N GLU A 158 -8.80 18.46 -11.41
CA GLU A 158 -10.20 18.81 -11.24
C GLU A 158 -10.53 18.94 -9.75
N VAL A 159 -10.10 17.98 -8.93
CA VAL A 159 -10.29 18.04 -7.47
C VAL A 159 -9.63 19.28 -6.88
N LEU A 160 -8.45 19.67 -7.35
CA LEU A 160 -7.76 20.90 -6.93
C LEU A 160 -8.50 22.17 -7.35
N LYS A 161 -9.08 22.19 -8.55
CA LYS A 161 -9.84 23.33 -9.08
C LYS A 161 -11.10 23.61 -8.26
N TYR A 162 -11.86 22.57 -7.91
CA TYR A 162 -13.05 22.72 -7.05
C TYR A 162 -12.66 22.83 -5.57
N GLY A 163 -11.58 22.16 -5.17
CA GLY A 163 -11.09 22.13 -3.81
C GLY A 163 -11.87 21.19 -2.90
N GLU A 164 -12.59 20.22 -3.47
CA GLU A 164 -13.36 19.18 -2.76
C GLU A 164 -13.40 17.89 -3.57
N ILE A 165 -13.67 16.76 -2.92
CA ILE A 165 -13.96 15.50 -3.61
C ILE A 165 -15.44 15.54 -4.06
N PRO A 166 -15.75 15.38 -5.36
CA PRO A 166 -17.13 15.38 -5.84
C PRO A 166 -18.00 14.36 -5.10
N GLY A 167 -19.14 14.80 -4.57
CA GLY A 167 -20.07 13.95 -3.82
C GLY A 167 -19.69 13.68 -2.36
N TYR A 168 -18.54 14.16 -1.89
CA TYR A 168 -18.03 13.92 -0.54
C TYR A 168 -17.49 15.21 0.13
N PRO A 169 -18.35 16.20 0.41
CA PRO A 169 -17.93 17.46 1.06
C PRO A 169 -17.33 17.24 2.46
N GLU A 170 -17.76 16.20 3.16
CA GLU A 170 -17.25 15.79 4.47
C GLU A 170 -15.82 15.24 4.44
N SER A 171 -15.27 15.00 3.24
CA SER A 171 -13.87 14.56 3.07
C SER A 171 -12.84 15.59 3.55
N ASN A 172 -13.21 16.87 3.73
CA ASN A 172 -12.29 17.94 4.15
C ASN A 172 -11.00 17.98 3.31
N PHE A 173 -11.14 17.84 1.99
CA PHE A 173 -10.01 17.66 1.06
C PHE A 173 -8.89 18.69 1.23
N ARG A 174 -9.21 19.99 1.37
CA ARG A 174 -8.18 21.05 1.49
C ARG A 174 -7.32 20.90 2.74
N GLU A 175 -7.93 20.53 3.86
CA GLU A 175 -7.20 20.28 5.10
C GLU A 175 -6.30 19.05 4.94
N LYS A 176 -6.86 17.96 4.42
CA LYS A 176 -6.10 16.72 4.15
C LYS A 176 -4.95 16.95 3.17
N LEU A 177 -5.14 17.76 2.13
CA LEU A 177 -4.09 18.14 1.19
C LEU A 177 -2.96 18.94 1.86
N THR A 178 -3.30 19.79 2.82
CA THR A 178 -2.30 20.54 3.61
C THR A 178 -1.46 19.58 4.44
N LEU A 179 -2.11 18.66 5.16
CA LEU A 179 -1.43 17.63 5.96
C LEU A 179 -0.54 16.71 5.10
N ILE A 180 -1.01 16.34 3.91
CA ILE A 180 -0.24 15.55 2.94
C ILE A 180 1.03 16.29 2.53
N LYS A 181 0.90 17.57 2.13
CA LYS A 181 2.04 18.39 1.71
C LYS A 181 3.06 18.54 2.83
N GLU A 182 2.62 18.75 4.07
CA GLU A 182 3.50 18.83 5.24
C GLU A 182 4.23 17.51 5.49
N GLY A 183 3.53 16.39 5.48
CA GLY A 183 4.13 15.07 5.67
C GLY A 183 5.18 14.74 4.60
N LEU A 184 4.87 15.03 3.33
CA LEU A 184 5.81 14.85 2.22
C LEU A 184 7.03 15.78 2.33
N LYS A 185 6.85 17.04 2.73
CA LYS A 185 7.96 17.98 2.97
C LYS A 185 8.89 17.51 4.08
N GLN A 186 8.34 17.18 5.25
CA GLN A 186 9.11 16.66 6.39
C GLN A 186 9.97 15.47 5.97
N LYS A 187 9.40 14.61 5.12
CA LYS A 187 10.08 13.44 4.60
C LYS A 187 11.20 13.77 3.63
N SER A 188 10.96 14.69 2.70
CA SER A 188 12.00 15.13 1.76
C SER A 188 13.20 15.71 2.50
N THR A 189 12.97 16.42 3.61
CA THR A 189 14.04 16.99 4.43
C THR A 189 14.91 15.92 5.09
N ILE A 190 14.32 14.81 5.55
CA ILE A 190 15.07 13.68 6.14
C ILE A 190 16.01 13.03 5.11
N VAL A 191 15.66 13.04 3.82
CA VAL A 191 16.49 12.47 2.74
C VAL A 191 17.62 13.40 2.33
N THR A 192 17.54 14.70 2.63
CA THR A 192 18.55 15.71 2.25
C THR A 192 19.60 16.01 3.32
N VAL A 193 19.54 15.38 4.50
CA VAL A 193 20.59 15.52 5.51
C VAL A 193 21.59 14.37 5.34
N ASP A 194 22.48 14.54 4.36
CA ASP A 194 23.76 13.83 4.22
C ASP A 194 24.86 14.86 3.92
#